data_AF-A0A955T4E8-F1
#
_entry.id   AF-A0A955T4E8-F1
#
_cell.length_a   1.000
_cell.length_b   1.000
_cell.length_c   1.000
_cell.angle_alpha   90.00
_cell.angle_beta   90.00
_cell.angle_gamma   90.00
#
_symmetry.space_group_name_H-M   'P 1'
#
loop_
_entity.id
_entity.type
_entity.pdbx_description
1 polymer ?
#
loop_
_entity_poly.entity_id
_entity_poly.type
_entity_poly.pdbx_seq_one_letter_code
_entity_poly.pdbx_strand_id
1 'polypeptide(L)'
;MRFKLTTPGGALLAVSLVTLSVGSSSMLIPVYQLVCAIFSLQVISFLAGWILRPRLKVSGHLPEKGVVGQPLQTEFRVQNLGRWPVFDLAMHYFMLPKHLKSLGEEEHHAGLGRSGEARMTASLLPEKRGVYSLNPPYLYTSFPFNLFRTRSDRRSRTFREERSLTVFPHFRPLESLVVPAKRRYQPGGVPYSSNIGESMEYVGNREYRPGDPLHRIDFRSWGRIAKPVVREYQEEYYLRIGIVLDTQLLNPRREPRTGHPTLEAAISLAAAVSDYLIGQDHVIDLFAAGKQVYRLTAGRHTAQLEQVLEILACLEPATENPFPKVNEEVGEYLAGISCLIGIFLSWDAEREKVVNEASRMGCGNRILFVEDREGAIQEPKSFPSVRFSPNEILEGRVGSL
;
A
#
# COMPACT_ATOMS: atom_id res chain seq x y z
N MET A 1 9.17 23.00 17.72
CA MET A 1 9.12 23.37 19.15
C MET A 1 7.68 23.69 19.60
N ARG A 2 6.66 22.92 19.18
CA ARG A 2 5.22 23.23 19.40
C ARG A 2 4.54 22.47 20.56
N PHE A 3 5.30 21.65 21.29
CA PHE A 3 4.72 20.54 22.07
C PHE A 3 4.41 20.83 23.53
N LYS A 4 4.44 22.09 23.98
CA LYS A 4 4.34 22.38 25.42
C LYS A 4 3.02 22.94 25.87
N LEU A 5 2.32 23.72 25.04
CA LEU A 5 1.13 24.44 25.49
C LEU A 5 -0.12 23.86 24.83
N THR A 6 -1.14 23.63 25.65
CA THR A 6 -2.48 23.29 25.19
C THR A 6 -3.23 24.57 24.79
N THR A 7 -4.36 24.43 24.10
CA THR A 7 -5.27 25.55 23.80
C THR A 7 -5.69 26.32 25.06
N PRO A 8 -6.18 25.67 26.15
CA PRO A 8 -6.49 26.37 27.40
C PRO A 8 -5.26 26.96 28.10
N GLY A 9 -4.10 26.30 28.03
CA GLY A 9 -2.84 26.87 28.52
C GLY A 9 -2.46 28.17 27.80
N GLY A 10 -2.70 28.23 26.49
CA GLY A 10 -2.43 29.42 25.67
C GLY A 10 -3.37 30.56 25.99
N ALA A 11 -4.66 30.25 26.14
CA ALA A 11 -5.66 31.23 26.57
C ALA A 11 -5.33 31.79 27.96
N LEU A 12 -4.96 30.94 28.93
CA LEU A 12 -4.59 31.39 30.27
C LEU A 12 -3.31 32.23 30.29
N LEU A 13 -2.32 31.92 29.44
CA LEU A 13 -1.16 32.80 29.26
C LEU A 13 -1.56 34.17 28.71
N ALA A 14 -2.41 34.21 27.69
CA ALA A 14 -2.88 35.47 27.11
C ALA A 14 -3.66 36.31 28.15
N VAL A 15 -4.58 35.68 28.89
CA VAL A 15 -5.32 36.33 29.98
C VAL A 15 -4.36 36.85 31.04
N SER A 16 -3.37 36.04 31.46
CA SER A 16 -2.39 36.47 32.46
C SER A 16 -1.62 37.71 32.02
N LEU A 17 -1.25 37.82 30.73
CA LEU A 17 -0.55 38.96 30.18
C LEU A 17 -1.41 40.24 30.18
N VAL A 18 -2.69 40.12 29.78
CA VAL A 18 -3.65 41.23 29.81
C VAL A 18 -3.91 41.70 31.24
N THR A 19 -4.15 40.78 32.16
CA THR A 19 -4.38 41.12 33.58
C THR A 19 -3.16 41.75 34.25
N LEU A 20 -1.94 41.36 33.85
CA LEU A 20 -0.70 41.98 34.31
C LEU A 20 -0.58 43.42 33.81
N SER A 21 -0.90 43.69 32.54
CA SER A 21 -0.90 45.05 31.98
C SER A 21 -1.92 45.97 32.67
N VAL A 22 -3.14 45.48 32.90
CA VAL A 22 -4.20 46.25 33.60
C VAL A 22 -3.85 46.44 35.07
N GLY A 23 -3.35 45.40 35.74
CA GLY A 23 -2.94 45.45 37.15
C GLY A 23 -1.78 46.41 37.41
N SER A 24 -0.86 46.58 36.44
CA SER A 24 0.24 47.54 36.54
C SER A 24 -0.23 49.00 36.58
N SER A 25 -1.37 49.30 35.97
CA SER A 25 -1.91 50.66 35.86
C SER A 25 -2.85 51.04 37.02
N SER A 26 -3.24 50.09 37.87
CA SER A 26 -4.25 50.33 38.92
C SER A 26 -3.91 49.55 40.21
N MET A 27 -3.18 50.21 41.13
CA MET A 27 -2.87 49.65 42.46
C MET A 27 -4.07 49.59 43.42
N LEU A 28 -5.18 50.24 43.08
CA LEU A 28 -6.36 50.37 43.97
C LEU A 28 -7.37 49.22 43.84
N ILE A 29 -7.33 48.47 42.73
CA ILE A 29 -8.24 47.35 42.48
C ILE A 29 -7.48 46.05 42.79
N PRO A 30 -8.07 45.06 43.51
CA PRO A 30 -7.40 43.81 43.86
C PRO A 30 -7.10 42.87 42.66
N VAL A 31 -6.96 43.41 41.45
CA VAL A 31 -6.60 42.69 40.21
C VAL A 31 -5.29 41.91 40.36
N TYR A 32 -4.34 42.43 41.16
CA TYR A 32 -3.07 41.73 41.43
C TYR A 32 -3.29 40.35 42.05
N GLN A 33 -4.34 40.13 42.85
CA GLN A 33 -4.64 38.83 43.45
C GLN A 33 -5.02 37.80 42.38
N LEU A 34 -5.77 38.22 41.35
CA LEU A 34 -6.11 37.37 40.21
C LEU A 34 -4.87 37.02 39.38
N VAL A 35 -3.97 37.98 39.15
CA VAL A 35 -2.70 37.75 38.44
C VAL A 35 -1.86 36.72 39.20
N CYS A 36 -1.69 36.89 40.51
CA CYS A 36 -0.94 35.97 41.35
C CYS A 36 -1.58 34.56 41.37
N ALA A 37 -2.90 34.46 41.42
CA ALA A 37 -3.61 33.18 41.39
C ALA A 37 -3.45 32.45 40.06
N ILE A 38 -3.58 33.15 38.92
CA ILE A 38 -3.39 32.55 37.59
C ILE A 38 -1.92 32.13 37.40
N PHE A 39 -0.98 32.97 37.82
CA PHE A 39 0.45 32.68 37.72
C PHE A 39 0.85 31.48 38.60
N SER A 40 0.37 31.43 39.85
CA SER A 40 0.65 30.30 40.74
C SER A 40 0.10 29.00 40.18
N LEU A 41 -1.09 29.00 39.58
CA LEU A 41 -1.68 27.84 38.93
C LEU A 41 -0.81 27.35 37.74
N GLN A 42 -0.27 28.26 36.93
CA GLN A 42 0.64 27.91 35.84
C GLN A 42 1.98 27.35 36.36
N VAL A 43 2.56 27.96 37.39
CA VAL A 43 3.79 27.50 38.03
C VAL A 43 3.60 26.11 38.65
N ILE A 44 2.50 25.89 39.37
CA ILE A 44 2.14 24.58 39.94
C ILE A 44 1.99 23.56 38.81
N SER A 45 1.28 23.88 37.73
CA SER A 45 1.13 22.97 36.59
C SER A 45 2.48 22.61 35.96
N PHE A 46 3.38 23.58 35.82
CA PHE A 46 4.70 23.39 35.23
C PHE A 46 5.60 22.54 36.13
N LEU A 47 5.66 22.86 37.43
CA LEU A 47 6.43 22.10 38.42
C LEU A 47 5.88 20.68 38.57
N ALA A 48 4.56 20.49 38.58
CA ALA A 48 3.94 19.17 38.60
C ALA A 48 4.34 18.34 37.37
N GLY A 49 4.28 18.92 36.16
CA GLY A 49 4.75 18.25 34.95
C GLY A 49 6.24 17.91 34.97
N TRP A 50 7.06 18.75 35.61
CA TRP A 50 8.50 18.49 35.75
C TRP A 50 8.81 17.37 36.75
N ILE A 51 8.15 17.37 37.92
CA ILE A 51 8.34 16.39 39.01
C ILE A 51 7.72 15.03 38.65
N LEU A 52 6.48 15.04 38.15
CA LEU A 52 5.70 13.84 37.78
C LEU A 52 5.94 13.42 36.32
N ARG A 53 7.08 13.79 35.75
CA ARG A 53 7.38 13.53 34.34
C ARG A 53 7.28 12.02 34.04
N PRO A 54 6.42 11.61 33.10
CA PRO A 54 6.17 10.19 32.86
C PRO A 54 7.40 9.50 32.25
N ARG A 55 7.68 8.27 32.71
CA ARG A 55 8.67 7.36 32.12
C ARG A 55 7.93 6.13 31.62
N LEU A 56 7.52 6.16 30.36
CA LEU A 56 6.62 5.15 29.79
C LEU A 56 7.36 4.31 28.76
N LYS A 57 7.21 3.00 28.84
CA LYS A 57 7.59 2.08 27.77
C LYS A 57 6.36 1.82 26.92
N VAL A 58 6.52 1.95 25.61
CA VAL A 58 5.49 1.59 24.64
C VAL A 58 5.99 0.41 23.86
N SER A 59 5.17 -0.62 23.80
CA SER A 59 5.34 -1.79 22.96
C SER A 59 4.06 -2.02 22.20
N GLY A 60 4.17 -2.33 20.92
CA GLY A 60 3.06 -2.59 20.03
C GLY A 60 3.62 -2.84 18.64
N HIS A 61 2.82 -3.48 17.81
CA HIS A 61 3.16 -3.67 16.41
C HIS A 61 2.66 -2.45 15.63
N LEU A 62 3.55 -1.85 14.85
CA LEU A 62 3.14 -0.81 13.91
C LEU A 62 2.47 -1.48 12.72
N PRO A 63 1.47 -0.85 12.08
CA PRO A 63 0.85 -1.46 10.92
C PRO A 63 1.87 -1.42 9.78
N GLU A 64 2.26 -2.60 9.28
CA GLU A 64 3.17 -2.71 8.13
C GLU A 64 2.44 -2.45 6.81
N LYS A 65 1.14 -2.75 6.76
CA LYS A 65 0.32 -2.73 5.54
C LYS A 65 -1.02 -2.05 5.79
N GLY A 66 -1.55 -1.43 4.74
CA GLY A 66 -2.87 -0.83 4.76
C GLY A 66 -3.42 -0.58 3.36
N VAL A 67 -4.69 -0.17 3.28
CA VAL A 67 -5.37 0.13 2.01
C VAL A 67 -5.85 1.57 2.04
N VAL A 68 -5.72 2.29 0.92
CA VAL A 68 -6.22 3.67 0.80
C VAL A 68 -7.69 3.75 1.23
N GLY A 69 -8.03 4.74 2.06
CA GLY A 69 -9.39 4.99 2.52
C GLY A 69 -9.89 4.05 3.61
N GLN A 70 -9.14 3.03 4.00
CA GLN A 70 -9.51 2.13 5.09
C GLN A 70 -8.80 2.51 6.40
N PRO A 71 -9.52 2.67 7.52
CA PRO A 71 -8.90 3.01 8.80
C PRO A 71 -8.07 1.83 9.34
N LEU A 72 -6.82 2.11 9.69
CA LEU A 72 -5.89 1.20 10.33
C LEU A 72 -5.96 1.40 11.83
N GLN A 73 -6.46 0.40 12.55
CA GLN A 73 -6.49 0.40 14.01
C GLN A 73 -5.29 -0.36 14.55
N THR A 74 -4.58 0.24 15.51
CA THR A 74 -3.41 -0.36 16.14
C THR A 74 -3.49 -0.25 17.65
N GLU A 75 -3.20 -1.35 18.33
CA GLU A 75 -3.21 -1.43 19.79
C GLU A 75 -1.77 -1.34 20.32
N PHE A 76 -1.55 -0.41 21.25
CA PHE A 76 -0.30 -0.19 21.94
C PHE A 76 -0.45 -0.56 23.41
N ARG A 77 0.51 -1.33 23.92
CA ARG A 77 0.67 -1.56 25.34
C ARG A 77 1.61 -0.51 25.91
N VAL A 78 1.12 0.20 26.91
CA VAL A 78 1.87 1.24 27.62
C VAL A 78 2.13 0.80 29.05
N GLN A 79 3.40 0.80 29.46
CA GLN A 79 3.82 0.43 30.80
C GLN A 79 4.51 1.60 31.50
N ASN A 80 4.13 1.86 32.75
CA ASN A 80 4.78 2.87 33.58
C ASN A 80 6.05 2.32 34.24
N LEU A 81 7.22 2.77 33.78
CA LEU A 81 8.52 2.46 34.39
C LEU A 81 8.94 3.49 35.45
N GLY A 82 8.12 4.53 35.66
CA GLY A 82 8.36 5.58 36.63
C GLY A 82 8.07 5.15 38.07
N ARG A 83 8.65 5.89 39.02
CA ARG A 83 8.36 5.73 40.46
C ARG A 83 7.04 6.39 40.88
N TRP A 84 6.44 7.21 40.02
CA TRP A 84 5.21 7.94 40.28
C TRP A 84 4.08 7.42 39.39
N PRO A 85 2.82 7.44 39.85
CA PRO A 85 1.68 7.22 38.97
C PRO A 85 1.63 8.31 37.90
N VAL A 86 1.16 7.95 36.71
CA VAL A 86 0.90 8.89 35.62
C VAL A 86 -0.59 9.16 35.60
N PHE A 87 -1.01 10.41 35.59
CA PHE A 87 -2.41 10.80 35.49
C PHE A 87 -2.68 11.41 34.12
N ASP A 88 -3.90 11.28 33.62
CA ASP A 88 -4.30 11.82 32.31
C ASP A 88 -3.29 11.47 31.21
N LEU A 89 -3.07 10.17 31.03
CA LEU A 89 -2.18 9.66 30.01
C LEU A 89 -2.87 9.76 28.65
N ALA A 90 -2.29 10.51 27.73
CA ALA A 90 -2.80 10.66 26.38
C ALA A 90 -1.83 10.11 25.33
N MET A 91 -2.39 9.56 24.25
CA MET A 91 -1.66 9.05 23.09
C MET A 91 -2.11 9.72 21.80
N HIS A 92 -1.17 10.26 21.03
CA HIS A 92 -1.50 10.90 19.75
C HIS A 92 -0.34 10.93 18.73
N TYR A 93 -0.69 10.97 17.45
CA TYR A 93 0.26 11.14 16.34
C TYR A 93 0.36 12.60 15.89
N PHE A 94 1.44 13.29 16.24
CA PHE A 94 1.60 14.71 15.91
C PHE A 94 2.32 15.03 14.61
N MET A 95 3.16 14.11 14.13
CA MET A 95 4.07 14.35 12.99
C MET A 95 3.84 13.25 11.95
N LEU A 96 2.61 13.14 11.47
CA LEU A 96 2.27 12.21 10.39
C LEU A 96 2.73 12.77 9.03
N PRO A 97 3.12 11.89 8.10
CA PRO A 97 3.21 12.23 6.69
C PRO A 97 1.93 12.90 6.17
N LYS A 98 2.05 13.76 5.15
CA LYS A 98 0.95 14.63 4.67
C LYS A 98 -0.35 13.89 4.32
N HIS A 99 -0.25 12.64 3.86
CA HIS A 99 -1.37 11.82 3.38
C HIS A 99 -1.79 10.75 4.39
N LEU A 100 -1.29 10.81 5.62
CA LEU A 100 -1.77 9.98 6.74
C LEU A 100 -2.46 10.88 7.76
N LYS A 101 -3.74 10.61 8.03
CA LYS A 101 -4.50 11.30 9.07
C LYS A 101 -4.64 10.42 10.30
N SER A 102 -4.62 11.04 11.48
CA SER A 102 -5.08 10.36 12.70
C SER A 102 -6.60 10.43 12.72
N LEU A 103 -7.25 9.29 12.87
CA LEU A 103 -8.70 9.19 13.01
C LEU A 103 -9.03 9.09 14.51
N GLY A 104 -9.95 9.93 14.99
CA GLY A 104 -10.30 10.02 16.40
C GLY A 104 -9.60 11.16 17.17
N GLU A 105 -10.19 11.50 18.31
CA GLU A 105 -9.61 12.45 19.26
C GLU A 105 -8.41 11.83 20.00
N GLU A 106 -7.70 12.65 20.77
CA GLU A 106 -6.62 12.18 21.64
C GLU A 106 -7.17 11.07 22.55
N GLU A 107 -6.58 9.87 22.53
CA GLU A 107 -7.06 8.80 23.41
C GLU A 107 -6.50 9.04 24.81
N HIS A 108 -7.40 9.21 25.78
CA HIS A 108 -7.07 9.46 27.17
C HIS A 108 -7.29 8.22 28.04
N HIS A 109 -6.33 7.95 28.90
CA HIS A 109 -6.43 6.97 29.97
C HIS A 109 -6.30 7.70 31.32
N ALA A 110 -7.27 7.50 32.21
CA ALA A 110 -7.42 8.29 33.44
C ALA A 110 -6.15 8.31 34.31
N GLY A 111 -5.44 7.19 34.39
CA GLY A 111 -4.11 7.14 34.98
C GLY A 111 -3.52 5.74 35.00
N LEU A 112 -2.21 5.67 35.15
CA LEU A 112 -1.44 4.45 35.20
C LEU A 112 -0.68 4.40 36.53
N GLY A 113 -1.00 3.40 37.35
CA GLY A 113 -0.31 3.15 38.61
C GLY A 113 1.19 2.93 38.44
N ARG A 114 1.92 2.85 39.56
CA ARG A 114 3.35 2.47 39.54
C ARG A 114 3.47 1.07 38.96
N SER A 115 4.32 0.89 37.94
CA SER A 115 4.45 -0.39 37.23
C SER A 115 3.15 -0.89 36.56
N GLY A 116 2.13 -0.02 36.45
CA GLY A 116 0.87 -0.37 35.79
C GLY A 116 1.03 -0.49 34.28
N GLU A 117 0.13 -1.27 33.68
CA GLU A 117 0.01 -1.43 32.23
C GLU A 117 -1.39 -0.99 31.77
N ALA A 118 -1.44 -0.32 30.62
CA ALA A 118 -2.67 0.07 29.94
C ALA A 118 -2.58 -0.31 28.47
N ARG A 119 -3.74 -0.58 27.86
CA ARG A 119 -3.87 -0.75 26.42
C ARG A 119 -4.54 0.49 25.86
N MET A 120 -3.97 0.98 24.77
CA MET A 120 -4.36 2.22 24.13
C MET A 120 -4.41 1.97 22.62
N THR A 121 -5.43 2.45 21.94
CA THR A 121 -5.68 2.27 20.51
C THR A 121 -5.44 3.56 19.74
N ALA A 122 -4.80 3.44 18.58
CA ALA A 122 -4.65 4.54 17.64
C ALA A 122 -5.21 4.15 16.28
N SER A 123 -6.01 5.04 15.71
CA SER A 123 -6.55 4.86 14.36
C SER A 123 -5.89 5.82 13.37
N LEU A 124 -5.44 5.29 12.23
CA LEU A 124 -4.83 6.05 11.14
C LEU A 124 -5.68 5.87 9.88
N LEU A 125 -5.87 6.93 9.09
CA LEU A 125 -6.53 6.88 7.80
C LEU A 125 -5.54 7.29 6.70
N PRO A 126 -5.10 6.36 5.84
CA PRO A 126 -4.29 6.68 4.68
C PRO A 126 -5.14 7.23 3.55
N GLU A 127 -4.81 8.43 3.08
CA GLU A 127 -5.53 9.12 2.00
C GLU A 127 -4.93 8.88 0.61
N LYS A 128 -3.67 8.43 0.56
CA LYS A 128 -2.93 8.16 -0.68
C LYS A 128 -2.08 6.92 -0.50
N ARG A 129 -1.96 6.11 -1.54
CA ARG A 129 -1.08 4.92 -1.57
C ARG A 129 0.39 5.31 -1.51
N GLY A 130 1.24 4.34 -1.23
CA GLY A 130 2.70 4.49 -1.19
C GLY A 130 3.32 4.03 0.12
N VAL A 131 4.63 4.21 0.21
CA VAL A 131 5.42 3.77 1.37
C VAL A 131 5.66 4.97 2.30
N TYR A 132 5.23 4.83 3.55
CA TYR A 132 5.31 5.88 4.56
C TYR A 132 6.22 5.47 5.71
N SER A 133 7.05 6.41 6.18
CA SER A 133 7.77 6.20 7.43
C SER A 133 6.89 6.55 8.64
N LEU A 134 6.48 5.53 9.39
CA LEU A 134 5.67 5.68 10.60
C LEU A 134 6.53 5.67 11.86
N ASN A 135 6.51 6.79 12.58
CA ASN A 135 7.06 6.84 13.92
C ASN A 135 6.01 6.45 14.95
N PRO A 136 6.40 5.79 16.05
CA PRO A 136 5.49 5.49 17.16
C PRO A 136 4.76 6.72 17.68
N PRO A 137 3.51 6.55 18.17
CA PRO A 137 2.73 7.64 18.71
C PRO A 137 3.42 8.29 19.92
N TYR A 138 3.03 9.52 20.18
CA TYR A 138 3.56 10.30 21.29
C TYR A 138 2.69 10.07 22.50
N LEU A 139 3.33 9.67 23.60
CA LEU A 139 2.71 9.66 24.91
C LEU A 139 3.05 10.93 25.67
N TYR A 140 2.03 11.54 26.25
CA TYR A 140 2.16 12.71 27.10
C TYR A 140 1.10 12.68 28.19
N THR A 141 1.30 13.53 29.19
CA THR A 141 0.30 13.85 30.21
C THR A 141 -0.02 15.33 30.14
N SER A 142 -1.28 15.70 30.35
CA SER A 142 -1.70 17.09 30.51
C SER A 142 -2.10 17.41 31.95
N PHE A 143 -1.90 16.46 32.88
CA PHE A 143 -2.13 16.64 34.31
C PHE A 143 -1.23 17.74 34.90
N PRO A 144 -1.71 18.55 35.87
CA PRO A 144 -3.04 18.50 36.51
C PRO A 144 -4.14 19.36 35.86
N PHE A 145 -3.79 20.47 35.23
CA PHE A 145 -4.78 21.50 34.83
C PHE A 145 -4.98 21.60 33.31
N ASN A 146 -4.50 20.61 32.54
CA ASN A 146 -4.52 20.61 31.08
C ASN A 146 -3.87 21.87 30.46
N LEU A 147 -2.85 22.46 31.10
CA LEU A 147 -2.16 23.67 30.60
C LEU A 147 -0.94 23.35 29.76
N PHE A 148 -0.20 22.32 30.19
CA PHE A 148 1.05 21.94 29.58
C PHE A 148 1.05 20.46 29.24
N ARG A 149 1.52 20.12 28.04
CA ARG A 149 1.75 18.73 27.64
C ARG A 149 3.15 18.32 28.00
N THR A 150 3.27 17.38 28.94
CA THR A 150 4.54 16.81 29.35
C THR A 150 4.75 15.46 28.67
N ARG A 151 5.71 15.42 27.74
CA ARG A 151 6.04 14.20 27.00
C ARG A 151 6.89 13.23 27.85
N SER A 152 6.62 11.93 27.70
CA SER A 152 7.50 10.87 28.19
C SER A 152 8.89 10.93 27.54
N ASP A 153 9.92 10.52 28.29
CA ASP A 153 11.30 10.48 27.79
C ASP A 153 11.44 9.61 26.52
N ARG A 154 12.32 10.01 25.59
CA ARG A 154 12.53 9.34 24.30
C ARG A 154 13.26 8.00 24.44
N ARG A 155 13.98 7.79 25.55
CA ARG A 155 14.90 6.65 25.76
C ARG A 155 14.21 5.30 26.04
N SER A 156 12.91 5.27 26.32
CA SER A 156 12.15 4.05 26.69
C SER A 156 11.30 3.47 25.56
N ARG A 157 11.54 3.87 24.30
CA ARG A 157 10.82 3.36 23.12
C ARG A 157 11.49 2.09 22.61
N THR A 158 10.89 0.94 22.88
CA THR A 158 11.34 -0.34 22.32
C THR A 158 10.53 -0.64 21.06
N PHE A 159 10.88 0.02 19.95
CA PHE A 159 10.39 -0.36 18.62
C PHE A 159 11.58 -0.91 17.84
N ARG A 160 11.61 -2.25 17.71
CA ARG A 160 12.66 -2.99 17.00
C ARG A 160 12.44 -3.07 15.49
N GLU A 161 11.23 -2.78 15.03
CA GLU A 161 10.78 -3.07 13.67
C GLU A 161 11.00 -1.91 12.68
N GLU A 162 11.04 -2.27 11.40
CA GLU A 162 11.07 -1.34 10.27
C GLU A 162 9.88 -0.39 10.36
N ARG A 163 10.17 0.91 10.32
CA ARG A 163 9.18 1.97 10.49
C ARG A 163 8.47 2.29 9.19
N SER A 164 8.11 1.29 8.40
CA SER A 164 7.50 1.45 7.08
C SER A 164 6.08 0.90 7.07
N LEU A 165 5.14 1.75 6.65
CA LEU A 165 3.78 1.36 6.29
C LEU A 165 3.65 1.43 4.77
N THR A 166 3.36 0.30 4.13
CA THR A 166 3.00 0.24 2.72
C THR A 166 1.49 0.32 2.58
N VAL A 167 1.01 1.37 1.91
CA VAL A 167 -0.42 1.56 1.64
C VAL A 167 -0.71 1.13 0.21
N PHE A 168 -1.49 0.06 0.05
CA PHE A 168 -1.95 -0.49 -1.21
C PHE A 168 -3.06 0.34 -1.84
N PRO A 169 -3.17 0.32 -3.19
CA PRO A 169 -4.33 0.89 -3.87
C PRO A 169 -5.60 0.15 -3.44
N HIS A 170 -6.70 0.89 -3.30
CA HIS A 170 -8.02 0.29 -3.17
C HIS A 170 -8.53 -0.10 -4.57
N PHE A 171 -9.08 -1.30 -4.72
CA PHE A 171 -9.69 -1.74 -5.96
C PHE A 171 -10.98 -2.50 -5.70
N ARG A 172 -11.81 -2.61 -6.74
CA ARG A 172 -13.05 -3.39 -6.74
C ARG A 172 -12.82 -4.66 -7.57
N PRO A 173 -13.05 -5.86 -7.02
CA PRO A 173 -12.89 -7.10 -7.78
C PRO A 173 -13.76 -7.10 -9.04
N LEU A 174 -13.24 -7.68 -10.12
CA LEU A 174 -14.00 -7.87 -11.36
C LEU A 174 -14.90 -9.11 -11.25
N GLU A 175 -16.08 -9.06 -11.85
CA GLU A 175 -16.99 -10.21 -11.97
C GLU A 175 -16.58 -11.12 -13.14
N SER A 176 -16.13 -10.53 -14.26
CA SER A 176 -15.66 -11.27 -15.42
C SER A 176 -14.64 -10.47 -16.24
N LEU A 177 -13.67 -11.16 -16.82
CA LEU A 177 -12.71 -10.60 -17.78
C LEU A 177 -12.53 -11.56 -18.96
N VAL A 178 -12.84 -11.08 -20.16
CA VAL A 178 -12.63 -11.76 -21.43
C VAL A 178 -11.17 -11.59 -21.85
N VAL A 179 -10.40 -12.65 -21.67
CA VAL A 179 -9.01 -12.73 -22.12
C VAL A 179 -9.00 -13.30 -23.54
N PRO A 180 -8.68 -12.51 -24.59
CA PRO A 180 -8.63 -12.99 -25.98
C PRO A 180 -7.37 -13.84 -26.23
N ALA A 181 -7.05 -14.76 -25.34
CA ALA A 181 -5.84 -15.57 -25.42
C ALA A 181 -5.87 -16.46 -26.66
N LYS A 182 -4.88 -16.29 -27.53
CA LYS A 182 -4.58 -17.28 -28.56
C LYS A 182 -3.76 -18.39 -27.88
N ARG A 183 -4.26 -19.63 -27.93
CA ARG A 183 -3.52 -20.78 -27.38
C ARG A 183 -2.19 -20.90 -28.12
N ARG A 184 -1.10 -20.44 -27.50
CA ARG A 184 0.25 -20.76 -27.97
C ARG A 184 0.65 -22.09 -27.36
N TYR A 185 0.91 -23.07 -28.22
CA TYR A 185 1.63 -24.27 -27.83
C TYR A 185 3.06 -23.83 -27.48
N GLN A 186 3.42 -23.84 -26.20
CA GLN A 186 4.81 -23.70 -25.79
C GLN A 186 5.35 -25.10 -25.54
N PRO A 187 6.18 -25.65 -26.44
CA PRO A 187 6.98 -26.82 -26.10
C PRO A 187 8.11 -26.36 -25.20
N GLY A 188 8.14 -26.85 -23.96
CA GLY A 188 9.21 -26.54 -23.00
C GLY A 188 8.75 -25.54 -21.94
N GLY A 189 7.81 -25.98 -21.10
CA GLY A 189 7.41 -25.27 -19.88
C GLY A 189 8.60 -24.62 -19.20
N VAL A 190 8.46 -23.32 -18.94
CA VAL A 190 9.32 -22.45 -18.13
C VAL A 190 10.66 -23.09 -17.73
N PRO A 191 11.71 -23.06 -18.56
CA PRO A 191 13.04 -23.29 -18.02
C PRO A 191 13.36 -22.04 -17.19
N TYR A 192 13.84 -22.25 -15.96
CA TYR A 192 14.32 -21.23 -15.02
C TYR A 192 13.28 -20.57 -14.08
N SER A 193 12.58 -21.38 -13.29
CA SER A 193 12.46 -21.13 -11.83
C SER A 193 11.67 -22.23 -11.09
N SER A 194 10.99 -23.14 -11.78
CA SER A 194 10.24 -24.26 -11.19
C SER A 194 11.11 -25.45 -10.73
N ASN A 195 12.38 -25.21 -10.40
CA ASN A 195 13.17 -26.23 -9.73
C ASN A 195 12.69 -26.32 -8.28
N ILE A 196 12.05 -27.45 -7.97
CA ILE A 196 11.56 -27.93 -6.66
C ILE A 196 10.02 -27.77 -6.53
N GLY A 197 9.28 -28.76 -7.02
CA GLY A 197 7.95 -29.09 -6.44
C GLY A 197 6.75 -29.14 -7.38
N GLU A 198 6.86 -28.82 -8.67
CA GLU A 198 5.68 -28.83 -9.56
C GLU A 198 5.31 -30.26 -10.01
N SER A 199 4.15 -30.71 -9.56
CA SER A 199 3.61 -32.04 -9.83
C SER A 199 2.87 -32.01 -11.17
N MET A 200 3.50 -32.55 -12.22
CA MET A 200 2.80 -32.83 -13.48
C MET A 200 1.74 -33.91 -13.20
N GLU A 201 0.51 -33.73 -13.68
CA GLU A 201 -0.55 -34.70 -13.40
C GLU A 201 -0.30 -35.99 -14.18
N TYR A 202 -0.25 -37.13 -13.49
CA TYR A 202 -0.05 -38.42 -14.12
C TYR A 202 -1.30 -38.80 -14.92
N VAL A 203 -1.14 -38.92 -16.24
CA VAL A 203 -2.24 -39.30 -17.15
C VAL A 203 -2.31 -40.81 -17.28
N GLY A 204 -1.16 -41.46 -17.34
CA GLY A 204 -1.10 -42.87 -17.65
C GLY A 204 0.29 -43.36 -17.99
N ASN A 205 0.33 -44.59 -18.48
CA ASN A 205 1.55 -45.28 -18.86
C ASN A 205 1.47 -45.63 -20.34
N ARG A 206 2.57 -45.44 -21.07
CA ARG A 206 2.71 -45.94 -22.45
C ARG A 206 3.99 -46.73 -22.66
N GLU A 207 4.05 -47.49 -23.75
CA GLU A 207 5.27 -48.18 -24.16
C GLU A 207 6.38 -47.18 -24.52
N TYR A 208 7.59 -47.48 -24.08
CA TYR A 208 8.79 -46.68 -24.34
C TYR A 208 9.06 -46.60 -25.84
N ARG A 209 9.40 -45.40 -26.30
CA ARG A 209 9.89 -45.15 -27.66
C ARG A 209 11.33 -44.64 -27.57
N PRO A 210 12.20 -45.04 -28.52
CA PRO A 210 13.56 -44.50 -28.60
C PRO A 210 13.53 -42.97 -28.64
N GLY A 211 14.22 -42.32 -27.69
CA GLY A 211 14.21 -40.86 -27.50
C GLY A 211 13.45 -40.39 -26.26
N ASP A 212 12.68 -41.28 -25.61
CA ASP A 212 12.00 -40.92 -24.36
C ASP A 212 12.99 -40.72 -23.20
N PRO A 213 12.71 -39.75 -22.30
CA PRO A 213 13.57 -39.47 -21.16
C PRO A 213 13.58 -40.64 -20.16
N LEU A 214 14.79 -41.13 -19.84
CA LEU A 214 14.98 -42.29 -18.97
C LEU A 214 14.45 -42.08 -17.53
N HIS A 215 14.42 -40.83 -17.04
CA HIS A 215 13.91 -40.52 -15.70
C HIS A 215 12.38 -40.70 -15.58
N ARG A 216 11.66 -40.84 -16.70
CA ARG A 216 10.21 -41.08 -16.72
C ARG A 216 9.83 -42.56 -16.82
N ILE A 217 10.80 -43.48 -16.82
CA ILE A 217 10.54 -44.93 -16.88
C ILE A 217 9.83 -45.38 -15.61
N ASP A 218 8.71 -46.09 -15.78
CA ASP A 218 8.02 -46.75 -14.68
C ASP A 218 8.56 -48.17 -14.48
N PHE A 219 9.63 -48.29 -13.69
CA PHE A 219 10.27 -49.58 -13.40
C PHE A 219 9.31 -50.63 -12.85
N ARG A 220 8.27 -50.20 -12.10
CA ARG A 220 7.27 -51.12 -11.53
C ARG A 220 6.36 -51.71 -12.61
N SER A 221 5.95 -50.90 -13.57
CA SER A 221 5.12 -51.36 -14.70
C SER A 221 5.95 -52.18 -15.70
N TRP A 222 7.21 -51.79 -15.92
CA TRP A 222 8.15 -52.57 -16.72
C TRP A 222 8.34 -53.99 -16.16
N GLY A 223 8.56 -54.12 -14.85
CA GLY A 223 8.72 -55.42 -14.21
C GLY A 223 7.50 -56.35 -14.31
N ARG A 224 6.28 -55.80 -14.47
CA ARG A 224 5.04 -56.59 -14.61
C ARG A 224 4.73 -57.01 -16.04
N ILE A 225 4.98 -56.11 -17.00
CA ILE A 225 4.57 -56.27 -18.41
C ILE A 225 5.73 -56.84 -19.25
N ALA A 226 6.94 -56.91 -18.69
CA ALA A 226 8.17 -57.33 -19.37
C ALA A 226 8.51 -56.51 -20.63
N LYS A 227 7.97 -55.28 -20.70
CA LYS A 227 8.23 -54.29 -21.76
C LYS A 227 8.54 -52.93 -21.12
N PRO A 228 9.45 -52.11 -21.67
CA PRO A 228 9.76 -50.83 -21.06
C PRO A 228 8.56 -49.86 -21.17
N VAL A 229 8.16 -49.28 -20.04
CA VAL A 229 6.99 -48.39 -19.91
C VAL A 229 7.44 -47.04 -19.39
N VAL A 230 6.87 -45.97 -19.92
CA VAL A 230 7.13 -44.58 -19.54
C VAL A 230 5.84 -43.96 -19.00
N ARG A 231 5.97 -43.21 -17.89
CA ARG A 231 4.87 -42.41 -17.34
C ARG A 231 4.62 -41.21 -18.23
N GLU A 232 3.38 -41.07 -18.69
CA GLU A 232 2.90 -39.86 -19.34
C GLU A 232 2.31 -38.92 -18.30
N TYR A 233 2.75 -37.67 -18.39
CA TYR A 233 2.24 -36.60 -17.57
C TYR A 233 1.59 -35.55 -18.47
N GLN A 234 0.45 -35.01 -18.05
CA GLN A 234 -0.17 -33.87 -18.71
C GLN A 234 0.52 -32.61 -18.20
N GLU A 235 1.00 -31.79 -19.13
CA GLU A 235 1.38 -30.42 -18.82
C GLU A 235 0.08 -29.60 -18.68
N GLU A 236 -0.17 -29.03 -17.51
CA GLU A 236 -1.18 -27.97 -17.37
C GLU A 236 -0.66 -26.73 -18.11
N TYR A 237 -1.38 -26.32 -19.16
CA TYR A 237 -1.04 -25.13 -19.92
C TYR A 237 -1.61 -23.89 -19.25
N TYR A 238 -0.75 -23.10 -18.61
CA TYR A 238 -1.13 -21.80 -18.08
C TYR A 238 -1.16 -20.76 -19.18
N LEU A 239 -2.24 -19.96 -19.20
CA LEU A 239 -2.20 -18.70 -19.93
C LEU A 239 -1.27 -17.76 -19.19
N ARG A 240 -0.17 -17.40 -19.84
CA ARG A 240 0.72 -16.34 -19.40
C ARG A 240 0.24 -15.01 -19.97
N ILE A 241 -0.10 -14.06 -19.12
CA ILE A 241 -0.76 -12.81 -19.49
C ILE A 241 0.14 -11.64 -19.10
N GLY A 242 0.51 -10.80 -20.06
CA GLY A 242 1.24 -9.57 -19.79
C GLY A 242 0.27 -8.43 -19.49
N ILE A 243 0.45 -7.73 -18.37
CA ILE A 243 -0.31 -6.52 -18.02
C ILE A 243 0.62 -5.33 -18.19
N VAL A 244 0.34 -4.44 -19.12
CA VAL A 244 1.11 -3.19 -19.31
C VAL A 244 0.33 -2.04 -18.72
N LEU A 245 0.90 -1.38 -17.71
CA LEU A 245 0.29 -0.23 -17.05
C LEU A 245 1.04 1.06 -17.41
N ASP A 246 0.31 1.97 -18.05
CA ASP A 246 0.77 3.33 -18.36
C ASP A 246 0.70 4.23 -17.11
N THR A 247 1.75 5.01 -16.87
CA THR A 247 1.80 6.00 -15.78
C THR A 247 2.10 7.42 -16.27
N GLN A 248 2.24 7.61 -17.58
CA GLN A 248 2.54 8.92 -18.14
C GLN A 248 1.29 9.80 -18.09
N LEU A 249 1.41 10.93 -17.41
CA LEU A 249 0.36 11.94 -17.38
C LEU A 249 0.69 13.07 -18.34
N LEU A 250 -0.29 13.50 -19.14
CA LEU A 250 -0.15 14.65 -20.03
C LEU A 250 0.09 15.97 -19.27
N ASN A 251 -0.40 16.08 -18.03
CA ASN A 251 -0.27 17.26 -17.18
C ASN A 251 0.09 16.90 -15.72
N PRO A 252 1.36 16.58 -15.42
CA PRO A 252 1.78 16.18 -14.07
C PRO A 252 1.88 17.35 -13.07
N ARG A 253 1.80 18.62 -13.54
CA ARG A 253 2.20 19.80 -12.75
C ARG A 253 1.20 20.25 -11.68
N ARG A 254 0.01 19.65 -11.58
CA ARG A 254 -0.97 19.90 -10.50
C ARG A 254 -1.42 18.58 -9.90
N GLU A 255 -0.69 18.13 -8.89
CA GLU A 255 -1.08 16.95 -8.13
C GLU A 255 -2.18 17.31 -7.10
N PRO A 256 -3.38 16.71 -7.19
CA PRO A 256 -4.39 16.82 -6.15
C PRO A 256 -3.94 16.15 -4.85
N ARG A 257 -4.53 16.53 -3.70
CA ARG A 257 -4.15 15.96 -2.39
C ARG A 257 -4.32 14.43 -2.32
N THR A 258 -5.23 13.88 -3.12
CA THR A 258 -5.58 12.45 -3.19
C THR A 258 -4.85 11.71 -4.32
N GLY A 259 -3.90 12.35 -5.01
CA GLY A 259 -3.28 11.81 -6.22
C GLY A 259 -4.05 12.16 -7.50
N HIS A 260 -3.51 11.76 -8.64
CA HIS A 260 -4.12 12.02 -9.95
C HIS A 260 -5.23 11.00 -10.24
N PRO A 261 -6.50 11.40 -10.38
CA PRO A 261 -7.64 10.47 -10.49
C PRO A 261 -7.48 9.44 -11.60
N THR A 262 -7.00 9.84 -12.78
CA THR A 262 -6.76 8.93 -13.92
C THR A 262 -5.71 7.87 -13.63
N LEU A 263 -4.58 8.27 -13.01
CA LEU A 263 -3.54 7.33 -12.61
C LEU A 263 -4.02 6.40 -11.49
N GLU A 264 -4.67 6.94 -10.45
CA GLU A 264 -5.18 6.14 -9.34
C GLU A 264 -6.24 5.14 -9.82
N ALA A 265 -7.10 5.53 -10.76
CA ALA A 265 -8.06 4.63 -11.40
C ALA A 265 -7.36 3.56 -12.24
N ALA A 266 -6.36 3.88 -13.06
CA ALA A 266 -5.61 2.89 -13.82
C ALA A 266 -4.87 1.89 -12.93
N ILE A 267 -4.28 2.35 -11.83
CA ILE A 267 -3.65 1.49 -10.81
C ILE A 267 -4.70 0.58 -10.15
N SER A 268 -5.87 1.13 -9.80
CA SER A 268 -6.97 0.35 -9.23
C SER A 268 -7.49 -0.71 -10.20
N LEU A 269 -7.60 -0.37 -11.49
CA LEU A 269 -7.97 -1.30 -12.55
C LEU A 269 -6.91 -2.39 -12.74
N ALA A 270 -5.62 -2.04 -12.72
CA ALA A 270 -4.53 -3.00 -12.81
C ALA A 270 -4.54 -3.98 -11.63
N ALA A 271 -4.82 -3.49 -10.41
CA ALA A 271 -4.99 -4.34 -9.23
C ALA A 271 -6.19 -5.29 -9.38
N ALA A 272 -7.33 -4.80 -9.85
CA ALA A 272 -8.54 -5.60 -10.07
C ALA A 272 -8.35 -6.67 -11.17
N VAL A 273 -7.68 -6.32 -12.28
CA VAL A 273 -7.32 -7.27 -13.34
C VAL A 273 -6.34 -8.32 -12.79
N SER A 274 -5.34 -7.92 -12.02
CA SER A 274 -4.37 -8.85 -11.44
C SER A 274 -5.02 -9.82 -10.46
N ASP A 275 -5.90 -9.32 -9.58
CA ASP A 275 -6.68 -10.13 -8.63
C ASP A 275 -7.53 -11.17 -9.36
N TYR A 276 -8.29 -10.75 -10.38
CA TYR A 276 -9.10 -11.67 -11.18
C TYR A 276 -8.26 -12.74 -11.87
N LEU A 277 -7.16 -12.36 -12.54
CA LEU A 277 -6.33 -13.29 -13.30
C LEU A 277 -5.60 -14.29 -12.40
N ILE A 278 -5.08 -13.84 -11.25
CA ILE A 278 -4.47 -14.73 -10.24
C ILE A 278 -5.53 -15.70 -9.71
N GLY A 279 -6.76 -15.22 -9.47
CA GLY A 279 -7.88 -16.07 -9.06
C GLY A 279 -8.33 -17.11 -10.10
N GLN A 280 -7.99 -16.92 -11.38
CA GLN A 280 -8.22 -17.89 -12.47
C GLN A 280 -6.99 -18.76 -12.78
N ASP A 281 -6.02 -18.84 -11.86
CA ASP A 281 -4.79 -19.61 -11.99
C ASP A 281 -3.92 -19.21 -13.22
N HIS A 282 -4.02 -17.96 -13.68
CA HIS A 282 -3.17 -17.45 -14.75
C HIS A 282 -1.82 -16.95 -14.22
N VAL A 283 -0.77 -17.11 -15.03
CA VAL A 283 0.53 -16.50 -14.74
C VAL A 283 0.52 -15.09 -15.30
N ILE A 284 0.74 -14.08 -14.46
CA ILE A 284 0.77 -12.70 -14.89
C ILE A 284 2.20 -12.17 -14.92
N ASP A 285 2.54 -11.41 -15.96
CA ASP A 285 3.70 -10.53 -15.97
C ASP A 285 3.20 -9.09 -15.91
N LEU A 286 3.38 -8.43 -14.77
CA LEU A 286 3.09 -7.01 -14.65
C LEU A 286 4.27 -6.20 -15.19
N PHE A 287 4.03 -5.40 -16.21
CA PHE A 287 4.93 -4.38 -16.75
C PHE A 287 4.39 -3.01 -16.36
N ALA A 288 4.86 -2.49 -15.23
CA ALA A 288 4.48 -1.16 -14.79
C ALA A 288 5.54 -0.14 -15.20
N ALA A 289 5.12 0.83 -16.00
CA ALA A 289 5.99 1.87 -16.50
C ALA A 289 6.25 2.92 -15.41
N GLY A 290 7.32 2.82 -14.61
CA GLY A 290 7.67 3.81 -13.57
C GLY A 290 8.89 4.67 -13.95
N LYS A 291 9.69 5.09 -12.95
CA LYS A 291 11.08 5.56 -13.19
C LYS A 291 11.95 4.45 -13.80
N GLN A 292 11.59 3.21 -13.52
CA GLN A 292 12.11 1.97 -14.09
C GLN A 292 10.91 1.10 -14.52
N VAL A 293 11.11 0.19 -15.47
CA VAL A 293 10.10 -0.81 -15.80
C VAL A 293 10.16 -1.89 -14.73
N TYR A 294 9.08 -2.03 -13.97
CA TYR A 294 8.98 -3.11 -12.99
C TYR A 294 8.39 -4.33 -13.67
N ARG A 295 9.07 -5.48 -13.55
CA ARG A 295 8.55 -6.78 -13.95
C ARG A 295 8.40 -7.69 -12.75
N LEU A 296 7.21 -8.25 -12.60
CA LEU A 296 6.92 -9.30 -11.64
C LEU A 296 6.17 -10.42 -12.36
N THR A 297 6.71 -11.64 -12.28
CA THR A 297 5.98 -12.85 -12.67
C THR A 297 5.28 -13.40 -11.43
N ALA A 298 3.95 -13.39 -11.46
CA ALA A 298 3.08 -13.90 -10.39
C ALA A 298 2.21 -15.05 -10.93
N GLY A 299 1.90 -16.04 -10.08
CA GLY A 299 1.15 -17.27 -10.42
C GLY A 299 0.15 -17.68 -9.32
N ARG A 300 -0.01 -18.98 -9.07
CA ARG A 300 -1.09 -19.59 -8.24
C ARG A 300 -1.10 -19.26 -6.73
N HIS A 301 -0.25 -18.37 -6.20
CA HIS A 301 -0.17 -18.11 -4.76
C HIS A 301 -0.67 -16.73 -4.35
N THR A 302 -1.50 -16.67 -3.31
CA THR A 302 -2.03 -15.41 -2.71
C THR A 302 -0.93 -14.43 -2.30
N ALA A 303 0.25 -14.91 -1.92
CA ALA A 303 1.43 -14.08 -1.64
C ALA A 303 1.89 -13.24 -2.85
N GLN A 304 1.44 -13.55 -4.07
CA GLN A 304 1.86 -12.88 -5.30
C GLN A 304 0.97 -11.69 -5.67
N LEU A 305 -0.33 -11.70 -5.30
CA LEU A 305 -1.17 -10.50 -5.42
C LEU A 305 -0.62 -9.38 -4.53
N GLU A 306 -0.17 -9.73 -3.33
CA GLU A 306 0.43 -8.78 -2.40
C GLU A 306 1.67 -8.10 -3.01
N GLN A 307 2.56 -8.87 -3.66
CA GLN A 307 3.72 -8.33 -4.37
C GLN A 307 3.32 -7.39 -5.51
N VAL A 308 2.25 -7.71 -6.25
CA VAL A 308 1.67 -6.81 -7.26
C VAL A 308 1.21 -5.51 -6.61
N LEU A 309 0.46 -5.59 -5.51
CA LEU A 309 -0.04 -4.42 -4.79
C LEU A 309 1.08 -3.57 -4.19
N GLU A 310 2.18 -4.17 -3.75
CA GLU A 310 3.39 -3.48 -3.29
C GLU A 310 4.05 -2.66 -4.42
N ILE A 311 4.19 -3.24 -5.61
CA ILE A 311 4.70 -2.53 -6.79
C ILE A 311 3.75 -1.38 -7.16
N LEU A 312 2.45 -1.68 -7.28
CA LEU A 312 1.41 -0.70 -7.61
C LEU A 312 1.34 0.45 -6.60
N ALA A 313 1.54 0.17 -5.30
CA ALA A 313 1.62 1.18 -4.26
C ALA A 313 2.74 2.19 -4.52
N CYS A 314 3.87 1.73 -5.05
CA CYS A 314 5.09 2.54 -5.26
C CYS A 314 5.10 3.33 -6.59
N LEU A 315 4.12 3.13 -7.49
CA LEU A 315 4.14 3.79 -8.79
C LEU A 315 3.90 5.30 -8.69
N GLU A 316 4.83 6.08 -9.22
CA GLU A 316 4.70 7.52 -9.36
C GLU A 316 4.40 7.88 -10.82
N PRO A 317 3.69 8.99 -11.09
CA PRO A 317 3.45 9.44 -12.46
C PRO A 317 4.79 9.68 -13.18
N ALA A 318 4.94 9.13 -14.38
CA ALA A 318 6.11 9.37 -15.21
C ALA A 318 6.05 10.78 -15.80
N THR A 319 7.16 11.52 -15.69
CA THR A 319 7.32 12.86 -16.30
C THR A 319 7.71 12.80 -17.77
N GLU A 320 8.42 11.75 -18.16
CA GLU A 320 8.84 11.46 -19.54
C GLU A 320 8.11 10.23 -20.05
N ASN A 321 8.09 10.02 -21.37
CA ASN A 321 7.45 8.84 -21.96
C ASN A 321 8.23 7.57 -21.59
N PRO A 322 7.65 6.64 -20.80
CA PRO A 322 8.36 5.44 -20.38
C PRO A 322 8.33 4.33 -21.45
N PHE A 323 7.48 4.46 -22.49
CA PHE A 323 7.23 3.39 -23.44
C PHE A 323 8.45 2.91 -24.23
N PRO A 324 9.44 3.73 -24.63
CA PRO A 324 10.63 3.19 -25.28
C PRO A 324 11.30 2.06 -24.49
N LYS A 325 11.40 2.20 -23.15
CA LYS A 325 11.94 1.17 -22.26
C LYS A 325 10.97 0.02 -22.04
N VAL A 326 9.67 0.30 -21.92
CA VAL A 326 8.64 -0.73 -21.81
C VAL A 326 8.63 -1.61 -23.06
N ASN A 327 8.83 -1.02 -24.24
CA ASN A 327 8.84 -1.73 -25.52
C ASN A 327 9.99 -2.73 -25.58
N GLU A 328 11.19 -2.31 -25.15
CA GLU A 328 12.37 -3.18 -25.04
C GLU A 328 12.10 -4.36 -24.08
N GLU A 329 11.67 -4.06 -22.86
CA GLU A 329 11.42 -5.06 -21.82
C GLU A 329 10.28 -6.02 -22.19
N VAL A 330 9.14 -5.50 -22.66
CA VAL A 330 8.01 -6.33 -23.09
C VAL A 330 8.43 -7.21 -24.27
N GLY A 331 9.15 -6.65 -25.26
CA GLY A 331 9.65 -7.36 -26.43
C GLY A 331 10.42 -8.64 -26.12
N GLU A 332 11.28 -8.61 -25.10
CA GLU A 332 12.05 -9.78 -24.64
C GLU A 332 11.16 -10.95 -24.18
N TYR A 333 9.97 -10.66 -23.63
CA TYR A 333 9.09 -11.66 -23.02
C TYR A 333 7.82 -11.94 -23.82
N LEU A 334 7.54 -11.18 -24.89
CA LEU A 334 6.36 -11.37 -25.75
C LEU A 334 6.27 -12.77 -26.37
N ALA A 335 7.40 -13.45 -26.57
CA ALA A 335 7.41 -14.84 -27.04
C ALA A 335 6.67 -15.79 -26.08
N GLY A 336 6.76 -15.52 -24.78
CA GLY A 336 6.15 -16.30 -23.70
C GLY A 336 4.70 -15.90 -23.37
N ILE A 337 4.24 -14.74 -23.83
CA ILE A 337 2.94 -14.17 -23.46
C ILE A 337 1.86 -14.62 -24.45
N SER A 338 0.73 -15.10 -23.92
CA SER A 338 -0.46 -15.53 -24.69
C SER A 338 -1.45 -14.39 -24.93
N CYS A 339 -1.55 -13.46 -23.99
CA CYS A 339 -2.40 -12.28 -24.08
C CYS A 339 -1.72 -11.07 -23.45
N LEU A 340 -1.77 -9.91 -24.11
CA LEU A 340 -1.36 -8.62 -23.57
C LEU A 340 -2.61 -7.82 -23.21
N ILE A 341 -2.69 -7.38 -21.95
CA ILE A 341 -3.69 -6.43 -21.47
C ILE A 341 -2.98 -5.10 -21.25
N GLY A 342 -3.31 -4.09 -22.06
CA GLY A 342 -2.75 -2.75 -21.95
C GLY A 342 -3.74 -1.79 -21.29
N ILE A 343 -3.34 -1.19 -20.18
CA ILE A 343 -4.08 -0.14 -19.48
C ILE A 343 -3.38 1.18 -19.78
N PHE A 344 -3.98 2.00 -20.66
CA PHE A 344 -3.35 3.21 -21.20
C PHE A 344 -4.06 4.49 -20.75
N LEU A 345 -3.25 5.52 -20.49
CA LEU A 345 -3.71 6.88 -20.12
C LEU A 345 -3.65 7.85 -21.30
N SER A 346 -2.96 7.47 -22.37
CA SER A 346 -2.86 8.21 -23.62
C SER A 346 -2.60 7.23 -24.78
N TRP A 347 -2.62 7.71 -26.02
CA TRP A 347 -2.32 6.87 -27.18
C TRP A 347 -1.40 7.60 -28.15
N ASP A 348 -0.23 7.01 -28.41
CA ASP A 348 0.80 7.52 -29.30
C ASP A 348 1.49 6.37 -30.05
N ALA A 349 2.43 6.71 -30.93
CA ALA A 349 3.15 5.74 -31.76
C ALA A 349 3.92 4.69 -30.93
N GLU A 350 4.44 5.06 -29.75
CA GLU A 350 5.20 4.14 -28.89
C GLU A 350 4.28 3.12 -28.19
N ARG A 351 3.09 3.53 -27.72
CA ARG A 351 2.08 2.60 -27.18
C ARG A 351 1.52 1.67 -28.23
N GLU A 352 1.25 2.22 -29.41
CA GLU A 352 0.80 1.44 -30.56
C GLU A 352 1.86 0.41 -30.98
N LYS A 353 3.16 0.74 -30.88
CA LYS A 353 4.26 -0.17 -31.18
C LYS A 353 4.23 -1.44 -30.30
N VAL A 354 4.02 -1.34 -28.99
CA VAL A 354 3.89 -2.51 -28.09
C VAL A 354 2.80 -3.45 -28.56
N VAL A 355 1.61 -2.89 -28.80
CA VAL A 355 0.42 -3.67 -29.14
C VAL A 355 0.58 -4.32 -30.51
N ASN A 356 1.17 -3.61 -31.46
CA ASN A 356 1.50 -4.16 -32.78
C ASN A 356 2.54 -5.27 -32.71
N GLU A 357 3.57 -5.12 -31.88
CA GLU A 357 4.60 -6.14 -31.67
C GLU A 357 4.01 -7.40 -31.02
N ALA A 358 3.18 -7.24 -29.99
CA ALA A 358 2.45 -8.33 -29.37
C ALA A 358 1.54 -9.04 -30.39
N SER A 359 0.82 -8.29 -31.22
CA SER A 359 -0.03 -8.85 -32.28
C SER A 359 0.78 -9.64 -33.32
N ARG A 360 1.94 -9.11 -33.75
CA ARG A 360 2.85 -9.79 -34.70
C ARG A 360 3.39 -11.11 -34.15
N MET A 361 3.68 -11.16 -32.85
CA MET A 361 4.09 -12.40 -32.19
C MET A 361 2.92 -13.39 -32.05
N GLY A 362 1.68 -12.96 -32.25
CA GLY A 362 0.47 -13.77 -32.14
C GLY A 362 -0.15 -13.74 -30.74
N CYS A 363 0.11 -12.70 -29.94
CA CYS A 363 -0.60 -12.47 -28.68
C CYS A 363 -2.06 -12.09 -28.97
N GLY A 364 -2.97 -12.51 -28.09
CA GLY A 364 -4.22 -11.79 -27.91
C GLY A 364 -3.95 -10.40 -27.36
N ASN A 365 -4.72 -9.39 -27.76
CA ASN A 365 -4.58 -8.04 -27.23
C ASN A 365 -5.92 -7.56 -26.66
N ARG A 366 -5.89 -7.02 -25.44
CA ARG A 366 -7.02 -6.34 -24.80
C ARG A 366 -6.58 -4.94 -24.38
N ILE A 367 -7.26 -3.92 -24.87
CA ILE A 367 -6.89 -2.52 -24.63
C ILE A 367 -7.96 -1.88 -23.74
N LEU A 368 -7.52 -1.32 -22.62
CA LEU A 368 -8.34 -0.61 -21.65
C LEU A 368 -7.81 0.84 -21.56
N PHE A 369 -8.66 1.81 -21.85
CA PHE A 369 -8.34 3.23 -21.75
C PHE A 369 -8.95 3.83 -20.50
N VAL A 370 -8.16 4.62 -19.78
CA VAL A 370 -8.64 5.41 -18.64
C VAL A 370 -8.50 6.88 -18.99
N GLU A 371 -9.63 7.54 -19.26
CA GLU A 371 -9.67 8.93 -19.71
C GLU A 371 -10.63 9.78 -18.88
N ASP A 372 -10.22 11.01 -18.55
CA ASP A 372 -11.03 11.95 -17.76
C ASP A 372 -12.19 12.56 -18.56
N ARG A 373 -12.04 12.63 -19.89
CA ARG A 373 -13.07 13.11 -20.82
C ARG A 373 -13.25 12.08 -21.92
N GLU A 374 -14.50 11.72 -22.19
CA GLU A 374 -14.84 10.83 -23.30
C GLU A 374 -14.28 11.37 -24.62
N GLY A 375 -13.56 10.51 -25.35
CA GLY A 375 -12.99 10.84 -26.65
C GLY A 375 -11.73 11.70 -26.60
N ALA A 376 -11.10 11.84 -25.43
CA ALA A 376 -9.80 12.50 -25.31
C ALA A 376 -8.70 11.70 -26.03
N ILE A 377 -8.82 10.37 -26.03
CA ILE A 377 -7.91 9.47 -26.71
C ILE A 377 -8.47 9.08 -28.08
N GLN A 378 -7.71 9.32 -29.15
CA GLN A 378 -8.09 8.87 -30.49
C GLN A 378 -8.08 7.34 -30.56
N GLU A 379 -9.16 6.78 -31.10
CA GLU A 379 -9.33 5.33 -31.13
C GLU A 379 -8.27 4.62 -31.97
N PRO A 380 -7.64 3.55 -31.45
CA PRO A 380 -6.80 2.70 -32.27
C PRO A 380 -7.66 2.01 -33.32
N LYS A 381 -7.44 2.33 -34.59
CA LYS A 381 -8.19 1.75 -35.73
C LYS A 381 -8.06 0.22 -35.83
N SER A 382 -7.03 -0.34 -35.20
CA SER A 382 -6.58 -1.72 -35.42
C SER A 382 -7.00 -2.69 -34.32
N PHE A 383 -7.50 -2.21 -33.18
CA PHE A 383 -7.74 -3.06 -32.00
C PHE A 383 -9.02 -2.67 -31.26
N PRO A 384 -9.85 -3.63 -30.84
CA PRO A 384 -10.99 -3.34 -29.99
C PRO A 384 -10.50 -2.79 -28.65
N SER A 385 -11.08 -1.67 -28.22
CA SER A 385 -10.73 -0.99 -26.98
C SER A 385 -11.96 -0.70 -26.14
N VAL A 386 -11.80 -0.70 -24.82
CA VAL A 386 -12.86 -0.30 -23.89
C VAL A 386 -12.37 0.90 -23.10
N ARG A 387 -13.25 1.88 -22.92
CA ARG A 387 -12.95 3.15 -22.26
C ARG A 387 -13.67 3.22 -20.93
N PHE A 388 -12.98 3.76 -19.94
CA PHE A 388 -13.51 3.99 -18.61
C PHE A 388 -13.16 5.39 -18.13
N SER A 389 -14.12 6.03 -17.48
CA SER A 389 -13.84 7.20 -16.66
C SER A 389 -13.21 6.79 -15.32
N PRO A 390 -12.38 7.64 -14.68
CA PRO A 390 -11.82 7.36 -13.37
C PRO A 390 -12.87 7.03 -12.31
N ASN A 391 -14.01 7.73 -12.35
CA ASN A 391 -15.09 7.53 -11.37
C ASN A 391 -15.77 6.18 -11.53
N GLU A 392 -15.97 5.69 -12.77
CA GLU A 392 -16.55 4.36 -13.00
C GLU A 392 -15.68 3.26 -12.40
N ILE A 393 -14.35 3.34 -12.56
CA ILE A 393 -13.43 2.37 -12.00
C ILE A 393 -13.44 2.41 -10.46
N LEU A 394 -13.30 3.60 -9.88
CA LEU A 394 -13.21 3.78 -8.43
C LEU A 394 -14.51 3.42 -7.69
N GLU A 395 -15.66 3.61 -8.35
CA GLU A 395 -16.97 3.20 -7.82
C GLU A 395 -17.30 1.73 -8.07
N GLY A 396 -16.51 1.02 -8.90
CA GLY A 396 -16.72 -0.40 -9.20
C GLY A 396 -17.77 -0.67 -10.28
N ARG A 397 -18.05 0.29 -11.16
CA ARG A 397 -18.99 0.14 -12.28
C ARG A 397 -18.41 -0.65 -13.48
N VAL A 398 -17.28 -1.34 -13.28
CA VAL A 398 -16.47 -2.02 -14.30
C VAL A 398 -16.56 -3.55 -14.16
N GLY A 399 -17.65 -4.06 -13.56
CA GLY A 399 -17.79 -5.47 -13.17
C GLY A 399 -17.51 -6.49 -14.29
N SER A 400 -17.79 -6.17 -15.55
CA SER A 400 -17.52 -7.06 -16.68
C SER A 400 -16.65 -6.38 -17.74
N LEU A 401 -15.51 -7.01 -18.06
CA LEU A 401 -14.54 -6.58 -19.08
C LEU A 401 -14.51 -7.54 -20.26
#